data_AF-A0A8J2KY48-F1
#
_entry.id   AF-A0A8J2KY48-F1
#
_cell.length_a   1.000
_cell.length_b   1.000
_cell.length_c   1.000
_cell.angle_alpha   90.00
_cell.angle_beta   90.00
_cell.angle_gamma   90.00
#
_symmetry.space_group_name_H-M   'P 1'
#
loop_
_entity.id
_entity.type
_entity.pdbx_description
1 polymer ?
#
loop_
_entity_poly.entity_id
_entity_poly.type
_entity_poly.pdbx_seq_one_letter_code
_entity_poly.pdbx_strand_id
1 'polypeptide(L)' 'MFSLQPEEKDRSLNASDFEGRTPLHYAAMFNHSELVTFLVNEGSEINPLDKNNCTPLHLAASKRAYKTIK' A
#
# COMPACT_ATOMS: atom_id res chain seq x y z
N MET A 1 22.56 -4.01 12.96
CA MET A 1 21.13 -3.66 12.79
C MET A 1 21.06 -2.33 12.04
N PHE A 2 20.81 -2.37 10.73
CA PHE A 2 20.60 -1.17 9.92
C PHE A 2 19.22 -0.61 10.25
N SER A 3 19.15 0.39 11.12
CA SER A 3 17.94 1.20 11.26
C SER A 3 17.99 2.26 10.17
N LEU A 4 17.06 2.18 9.21
CA LEU A 4 16.84 3.22 8.20
C LEU A 4 16.48 4.53 8.92
N GLN A 5 17.04 5.65 8.45
CA GLN A 5 16.75 6.96 8.99
C GLN A 5 15.24 7.26 8.81
N PRO A 6 14.58 7.97 9.76
CA PRO A 6 13.13 8.23 9.70
C PRO A 6 12.68 8.85 8.38
N GLU A 7 13.52 9.71 7.79
CA GLU A 7 13.23 10.44 6.56
C GLU A 7 13.28 9.55 5.30
N GLU A 8 14.14 8.54 5.29
CA GLU A 8 14.22 7.56 4.20
C GLU A 8 13.07 6.55 4.27
N LYS A 9 12.65 6.23 5.50
CA LYS A 9 11.55 5.32 5.79
C LYS A 9 10.22 5.90 5.31
N ASP A 10 9.91 7.16 5.64
CA ASP A 10 8.71 7.84 5.14
C ASP A 10 8.71 7.97 3.61
N ARG A 11 9.87 8.29 3.02
CA ARG A 11 10.02 8.38 1.57
C ARG A 11 9.75 7.04 0.88
N SER A 12 10.10 5.92 1.53
CA SER A 12 9.90 4.58 0.98
C SER A 12 8.47 4.06 1.12
N LEU A 13 7.77 4.40 2.21
CA LEU A 13 6.41 3.90 2.48
C LEU A 13 5.36 4.52 1.56
N ASN A 14 5.54 5.81 1.22
CA ASN A 14 4.62 6.57 0.39
C ASN A 14 5.18 6.83 -1.02
N ALA A 15 6.29 6.18 -1.40
CA ALA A 15 6.82 6.25 -2.75
C ALA A 15 5.77 5.80 -3.76
N SER A 16 5.45 6.63 -4.74
CA SER A 16 4.55 6.26 -5.83
C SER A 16 5.34 5.94 -7.10
N ASP A 17 4.88 4.96 -7.87
CA ASP A 17 5.37 4.74 -9.22
C ASP A 17 4.83 5.77 -10.23
N PHE A 18 5.10 5.53 -11.52
CA PHE A 18 4.62 6.39 -12.59
C PHE A 18 3.09 6.39 -12.73
N GLU A 19 2.35 5.46 -12.11
CA GLU A 19 0.87 5.42 -12.10
C GLU A 19 0.28 6.05 -10.83
N GLY A 20 1.12 6.60 -9.93
CA GLY A 20 0.66 7.11 -8.63
C GLY A 20 0.41 6.00 -7.61
N ARG A 21 0.84 4.76 -7.87
CA ARG A 21 0.61 3.62 -6.97
C ARG A 21 1.74 3.50 -5.97
N THR A 22 1.35 3.46 -4.70
CA THR A 22 2.23 3.27 -3.54
C THR A 22 2.45 1.78 -3.23
N PRO A 23 3.43 1.42 -2.38
CA PRO A 23 3.55 0.07 -1.84
C PRO A 23 2.23 -0.48 -1.30
N LEU A 24 1.40 0.36 -0.68
CA LEU A 24 0.11 -0.05 -0.15
C LEU A 24 -0.90 -0.41 -1.26
N HIS A 25 -0.90 0.31 -2.40
CA HIS A 25 -1.70 -0.07 -3.57
C HIS A 25 -1.37 -1.48 -4.04
N TYR A 26 -0.08 -1.80 -4.13
CA TYR A 26 0.39 -3.13 -4.53
C TYR A 26 0.05 -4.20 -3.48
N ALA A 27 0.28 -3.91 -2.19
CA ALA A 27 -0.06 -4.80 -1.08
C ALA A 27 -1.55 -5.18 -1.11
N ALA A 28 -2.42 -4.20 -1.31
CA ALA A 28 -3.85 -4.37 -1.41
C ALA A 28 -4.26 -5.11 -2.69
N MET A 29 -3.67 -4.75 -3.84
CA MET A 29 -3.92 -5.40 -5.14
C MET A 29 -3.58 -6.90 -5.15
N PHE A 30 -2.55 -7.31 -4.43
CA PHE A 30 -2.13 -8.72 -4.30
C PHE A 30 -2.72 -9.43 -3.07
N ASN A 31 -3.56 -8.76 -2.27
CA ASN A 31 -4.15 -9.30 -1.04
C ASN A 31 -3.09 -9.78 -0.02
N HIS A 32 -1.97 -9.07 0.07
CA HIS A 32 -0.89 -9.36 1.01
C HIS A 32 -1.17 -8.69 2.37
N SER A 33 -2.05 -9.28 3.17
CA SER A 33 -2.50 -8.74 4.47
C SER A 33 -1.36 -8.45 5.46
N GLU A 34 -0.32 -9.28 5.47
CA GLU A 34 0.87 -9.10 6.32
C GLU A 34 1.66 -7.86 5.91
N LEU A 35 1.83 -7.64 4.61
CA LEU A 35 2.50 -6.46 4.06
C LEU A 35 1.67 -5.20 4.30
N VAL A 36 0.35 -5.26 4.16
CA VAL A 36 -0.57 -4.17 4.50
C VAL A 36 -0.42 -3.79 5.98
N THR A 37 -0.44 -4.79 6.87
CA THR A 37 -0.31 -4.56 8.32
C THR A 37 1.04 -3.94 8.66
N PHE A 38 2.12 -4.43 8.06
CA PHE A 38 3.44 -3.86 8.21
C PHE A 38 3.48 -2.39 7.77
N LEU A 39 3.04 -2.08 6.54
CA LEU A 39 3.05 -0.71 6.01
C LEU A 39 2.21 0.27 6.85
N VAL A 40 1.04 -0.17 7.33
CA VAL A 40 0.18 0.66 8.19
C VAL A 40 0.83 0.90 9.56
N ASN A 41 1.42 -0.13 10.17
CA ASN A 41 2.13 0.00 11.45
C ASN A 41 3.37 0.91 11.35
N GLU A 42 4.01 0.92 10.18
CA GLU A 42 5.16 1.77 9.91
C GLU A 42 4.78 3.23 9.57
N GLY A 43 3.47 3.56 9.48
CA GLY A 43 2.97 4.92 9.27
C GLY A 43 2.69 5.29 7.81
N SER A 44 2.54 4.31 6.92
CA SER A 44 2.17 4.55 5.51
C SER A 44 0.79 5.20 5.40
N GLU A 45 0.64 6.08 4.42
CA GLU A 45 -0.62 6.69 4.08
C GLU A 45 -1.63 5.62 3.65
N ILE A 46 -2.80 5.59 4.28
CA ILE A 46 -3.78 4.49 4.13
C ILE A 46 -4.60 4.63 2.84
N ASN A 47 -4.89 5.87 2.44
CA ASN A 47 -5.77 6.18 1.31
C ASN A 47 -5.11 7.06 0.23
N PRO A 48 -3.87 6.76 -0.22
CA PRO A 48 -3.28 7.49 -1.34
C PRO A 48 -4.12 7.24 -2.60
N LEU A 49 -4.18 8.24 -3.48
CA LEU A 49 -4.88 8.15 -4.75
C LEU A 49 -3.89 7.91 -5.88
N ASP A 50 -4.15 6.88 -6.69
CA ASP A 50 -3.45 6.71 -7.96
C ASP A 50 -3.96 7.68 -9.04
N LYS A 51 -3.38 7.66 -10.24
CA LYS A 51 -3.79 8.53 -11.36
C LYS A 51 -5.25 8.36 -11.79
N ASN A 52 -5.89 7.25 -11.46
CA ASN A 52 -7.29 6.98 -11.74
C ASN A 52 -8.20 7.35 -10.56
N ASN A 53 -7.67 8.08 -9.57
CA ASN A 53 -8.34 8.36 -8.29
C ASN A 53 -8.78 7.08 -7.55
N CYS A 54 -8.07 5.98 -7.76
CA CYS A 54 -8.31 4.73 -7.04
C CYS A 54 -7.45 4.72 -5.78
N THR A 55 -8.01 4.22 -4.68
CA THR A 55 -7.25 3.93 -3.45
C THR A 55 -6.71 2.50 -3.48
N PRO A 56 -5.80 2.11 -2.56
CA PRO A 56 -5.39 0.71 -2.42
C PRO A 56 -6.57 -0.26 -2.30
N LEU A 57 -7.61 0.14 -1.58
CA LEU A 57 -8.83 -0.66 -1.40
C LEU A 57 -9.63 -0.79 -2.71
N HIS A 58 -9.70 0.24 -3.55
CA HIS A 58 -10.31 0.13 -4.88
C HIS A 58 -9.61 -0.93 -5.73
N LEU A 59 -8.27 -0.99 -5.68
CA LEU A 59 -7.50 -2.00 -6.41
C LEU A 59 -7.70 -3.41 -5.84
N ALA A 60 -7.75 -3.56 -4.51
CA ALA A 60 -8.06 -4.84 -3.86
C ALA A 60 -9.45 -5.37 -4.27
N ALA A 61 -10.44 -4.48 -4.32
CA ALA A 61 -11.80 -4.82 -4.75
C ALA A 61 -11.87 -5.18 -6.24
N SER A 62 -11.17 -4.43 -7.09
CA SER A 62 -11.14 -4.65 -8.55
C SER A 62 -10.54 -6.01 -8.93
N LYS A 63 -9.51 -6.48 -8.21
CA LYS A 63 -8.80 -7.72 -8.55
C LYS A 63 -9.54 -9.03 -8.24
N ARG A 64 -10.81 -8.99 -7.79
CA ARG A 64 -11.53 -10.16 -7.22
C ARG A 64 -10.66 -10.85 -6.17
N ALA A 65 -10.48 -10.22 -5.00
CA ALA A 65 -10.18 -10.95 -3.78
C ALA A 65 -11.40 -11.81 -3.39
N TYR A 66 -11.63 -12.94 -4.07
CA TYR A 66 -12.72 -13.89 -3.80
C TYR A 66 -12.55 -14.66 -2.47
N LYS A 67 -11.71 -14.18 -1.54
CA LYS A 67 -11.42 -14.89 -0.29
C LYS A 67 -11.06 -13.98 0.88
N THR A 68 -11.84 -12.93 1.09
CA THR A 68 -11.81 -12.18 2.37
C THR A 68 -13.21 -11.73 2.80
N ILE A 69 -14.19 -12.63 2.66
CA ILE A 69 -15.42 -12.61 3.45
C ILE A 69 -15.68 -14.04 3.91
N LYS A 70 -15.05 -14.45 5.01
CA LYS A 70 -15.58 -15.36 6.02
C LYS A 70 -14.75 -15.24 7.28
#